data_AF-X0WJQ2-F1
#
_entry.id   AF-X0WJQ2-F1
#
_cell.length_a   1.000
_cell.length_b   1.000
_cell.length_c   1.000
_cell.angle_alpha   90.00
_cell.angle_beta   90.00
_cell.angle_gamma   90.00
#
_symmetry.space_group_name_H-M   'P 1'
#
loop_
_entity.id
_entity.type
_entity.pdbx_description
1 polymer ?
#
loop_
_entity_poly.entity_id
_entity_poly.type
_entity_poly.pdbx_seq_one_letter_code
_entity_poly.pdbx_strand_id
1 'polypeptide(L)'
;MIPEDYLDINGEPINPALRQPPAEFIETGISAIDGLNALVRGQKLPIFSGSGLPHNRIVAQIIRQATVKGKEERFALVFAAIGISYDDASFFMRNLERTGALERTVAFINTASDPVIERISTPRLALTAAEYLAWKQNMHVLVILTDMTNYCEALRELSSMREEIPSRRGYPGYMYTDLAMMYERAGRILGKEGSVTITPILTMPDDDITHPIPDLTGYITEGQIVLSRNLERKGI
;
A
#
# COMPACT_ATOMS: atom_id res chain seq x y z
N MET A 1 -20.03 -17.74 9.31
CA MET A 1 -18.84 -17.13 9.97
C MET A 1 -19.29 -15.77 10.47
N ILE A 2 -19.28 -15.53 11.78
CA ILE A 2 -19.70 -14.24 12.38
C ILE A 2 -18.41 -13.47 12.69
N PRO A 3 -18.28 -12.18 12.31
CA PRO A 3 -17.10 -11.39 12.64
C PRO A 3 -17.01 -11.15 14.15
N GLU A 4 -15.79 -11.07 14.68
CA GLU A 4 -15.56 -10.81 16.11
C GLU A 4 -15.88 -9.37 16.51
N ASP A 5 -15.68 -8.41 15.58
CA ASP A 5 -15.86 -6.99 15.83
C ASP A 5 -16.30 -6.26 14.55
N TYR A 6 -16.93 -5.09 14.72
CA TYR A 6 -17.29 -4.18 13.63
C TYR A 6 -16.57 -2.85 13.83
N LEU A 7 -15.63 -2.56 12.96
CA LEU A 7 -14.78 -1.36 13.03
C LEU A 7 -15.13 -0.37 11.92
N ASP A 8 -15.02 0.93 12.20
CA ASP A 8 -15.12 1.97 11.17
C ASP A 8 -13.88 1.90 10.26
N ILE A 9 -14.12 1.86 8.95
CA ILE A 9 -13.07 1.75 7.94
C ILE A 9 -12.19 3.01 7.86
N ASN A 10 -12.68 4.15 8.32
CA ASN A 10 -11.92 5.39 8.37
C ASN A 10 -10.78 5.31 9.39
N GLY A 11 -10.91 4.44 10.40
CA GLY A 11 -9.95 4.32 11.49
C GLY A 11 -9.86 5.59 12.35
N GLU A 12 -8.90 5.60 13.26
CA GLU A 12 -8.61 6.76 14.09
C GLU A 12 -7.12 7.14 13.95
N PRO A 13 -6.79 8.44 13.94
CA PRO A 13 -5.40 8.87 13.88
C PRO A 13 -4.66 8.44 15.15
N ILE A 14 -3.48 7.84 14.98
CA ILE A 14 -2.64 7.43 16.09
C ILE A 14 -2.15 8.67 16.85
N ASN A 15 -2.37 8.70 18.16
CA ASN A 15 -1.87 9.78 19.02
C ASN A 15 -0.34 9.90 18.89
N PRO A 16 0.22 11.07 18.49
CA PRO A 16 1.65 11.26 18.34
C PRO A 16 2.48 10.92 19.58
N ALA A 17 1.94 11.16 20.79
CA ALA A 17 2.62 10.85 22.05
C ALA A 17 2.79 9.34 22.30
N LEU A 18 1.99 8.51 21.62
CA LEU A 18 2.06 7.05 21.70
C LEU A 18 2.85 6.44 20.54
N ARG A 19 3.24 7.22 19.52
CA ARG A 19 4.00 6.70 18.39
C ARG A 19 5.42 6.35 18.80
N GLN A 20 5.86 5.17 18.37
CA GLN A 20 7.26 4.78 18.43
C GLN A 20 7.91 4.99 17.06
N PRO A 21 9.21 5.39 17.01
CA PRO A 21 9.91 5.50 15.75
C PRO A 21 9.94 4.14 15.03
N PRO A 22 9.83 4.11 13.69
CA PRO A 22 10.06 2.89 12.93
C PRO A 22 11.42 2.29 13.29
N ALA A 23 11.41 0.99 13.58
CA ALA A 23 12.61 0.25 13.92
C ALA A 23 12.42 -1.22 13.53
N GLU A 24 13.54 -1.95 13.44
CA GLU A 24 13.63 -3.33 12.96
C GLU A 24 13.35 -3.50 11.47
N PHE A 25 14.18 -4.35 10.86
CA PHE A 25 14.21 -4.60 9.44
C PHE A 25 13.11 -5.59 8.99
N ILE A 26 12.50 -5.32 7.84
CA ILE A 26 11.69 -6.28 7.08
C ILE A 26 12.52 -6.72 5.88
N GLU A 27 12.83 -8.01 5.79
CA GLU A 27 13.54 -8.57 4.65
C GLU A 27 12.56 -8.74 3.49
N THR A 28 12.76 -8.02 2.39
CA THR A 28 11.91 -8.11 1.21
C THR A 28 12.40 -9.18 0.23
N GLY A 29 13.64 -9.65 0.35
CA GLY A 29 14.28 -10.60 -0.56
C GLY A 29 14.80 -9.96 -1.86
N ILE A 30 14.90 -8.63 -1.89
CA ILE A 30 15.35 -7.86 -3.06
C ILE A 30 16.54 -7.02 -2.61
N SER A 31 17.75 -7.38 -3.06
CA SER A 31 18.99 -6.75 -2.58
C SER A 31 19.04 -5.23 -2.78
N ALA A 32 18.42 -4.71 -3.83
CA ALA A 32 18.34 -3.27 -4.06
C ALA A 32 17.47 -2.54 -3.02
N ILE A 33 16.47 -3.23 -2.47
CA ILE A 33 15.64 -2.72 -1.36
C ILE A 33 16.38 -2.98 -0.05
N ASP A 34 16.65 -4.24 0.26
CA ASP A 34 17.24 -4.68 1.51
C ASP A 34 18.60 -4.05 1.82
N GLY A 35 19.42 -3.78 0.79
CA GLY A 35 20.78 -3.25 0.95
C GLY A 35 20.91 -1.73 0.82
N LEU A 36 20.03 -1.06 0.06
CA LEU A 36 20.15 0.38 -0.21
C LEU A 36 19.01 1.21 0.39
N ASN A 37 17.79 0.67 0.43
CA ASN A 37 16.59 1.37 0.87
C ASN A 37 15.76 0.43 1.76
N ALA A 38 16.38 -0.01 2.86
CA ALA A 38 15.84 -1.04 3.73
C ALA A 38 14.45 -0.64 4.27
N LEU A 39 13.49 -1.55 4.12
CA LEU A 39 12.15 -1.38 4.67
C LEU A 39 12.16 -1.64 6.18
N VAL A 40 11.60 -0.73 6.95
CA VAL A 40 11.57 -0.79 8.43
C VAL A 40 10.14 -0.96 8.93
N ARG A 41 9.94 -1.71 10.03
CA ARG A 41 8.60 -1.92 10.61
C ARG A 41 7.99 -0.60 11.08
N GLY A 42 6.77 -0.32 10.62
CA GLY A 42 6.07 0.93 10.90
C GLY A 42 6.31 2.04 9.86
N GLN A 43 7.19 1.81 8.88
CA GLN A 43 7.50 2.78 7.83
C GLN A 43 6.40 2.82 6.76
N LYS A 44 6.33 3.95 6.06
CA LYS A 44 5.58 4.10 4.81
C LYS A 44 6.55 4.35 3.64
N LEU A 45 6.83 3.31 2.85
CA LEU A 45 7.80 3.35 1.75
C LEU A 45 7.14 2.95 0.41
N PRO A 46 6.84 3.89 -0.48
CA PRO A 46 6.21 3.63 -1.76
C PRO A 46 7.15 3.12 -2.85
N ILE A 47 6.54 2.48 -3.85
CA ILE A 47 7.18 2.12 -5.12
C ILE A 47 6.55 2.95 -6.22
N PHE A 48 7.35 3.83 -6.84
CA PHE A 48 6.98 4.63 -7.99
C PHE A 48 7.35 3.87 -9.25
N SER A 49 6.32 3.49 -9.99
CA SER A 49 6.40 2.75 -11.24
C SER A 49 5.95 3.63 -12.41
N GLY A 50 5.95 3.06 -13.60
CA GLY A 50 5.47 3.66 -14.83
C GLY A 50 4.69 2.62 -15.63
N SER A 51 3.86 3.08 -16.56
CA SER A 51 3.05 2.16 -17.38
C SER A 51 3.96 1.21 -18.16
N GLY A 52 3.64 -0.08 -18.11
CA GLY A 52 4.43 -1.16 -18.70
C GLY A 52 5.68 -1.59 -17.92
N LEU A 53 6.02 -0.97 -16.79
CA LEU A 53 7.12 -1.44 -15.93
C LEU A 53 6.67 -2.63 -15.04
N PRO A 54 7.58 -3.53 -14.62
CA PRO A 54 7.24 -4.81 -13.99
C PRO A 54 6.89 -4.71 -12.49
N HIS A 55 6.21 -3.65 -12.05
CA HIS A 55 5.84 -3.45 -10.64
C HIS A 55 5.02 -4.61 -10.08
N ASN A 56 4.09 -5.19 -10.84
CA ASN A 56 3.30 -6.34 -10.38
C ASN A 56 4.20 -7.56 -10.05
N ARG A 57 5.27 -7.78 -10.82
CA ARG A 57 6.23 -8.88 -10.54
C ARG A 57 7.04 -8.61 -9.28
N ILE A 58 7.47 -7.36 -9.08
CA ILE A 58 8.19 -6.94 -7.87
C ILE A 58 7.29 -7.10 -6.64
N VAL A 59 6.04 -6.65 -6.71
CA VAL A 59 5.06 -6.79 -5.63
C VAL A 59 4.81 -8.26 -5.31
N ALA A 60 4.58 -9.10 -6.31
CA ALA A 60 4.41 -10.55 -6.11
C ALA A 60 5.66 -11.21 -5.49
N GLN A 61 6.86 -10.73 -5.82
CA GLN A 61 8.10 -11.18 -5.19
C GLN A 61 8.17 -10.76 -3.72
N ILE A 62 7.85 -9.51 -3.39
CA ILE A 62 7.80 -9.00 -2.02
C ILE A 62 6.80 -9.83 -1.20
N ILE A 63 5.58 -10.04 -1.70
CA ILE A 63 4.55 -10.87 -1.01
C ILE A 63 5.09 -12.27 -0.69
N ARG A 64 5.81 -12.88 -1.62
CA ARG A 64 6.37 -14.23 -1.45
C ARG A 64 7.53 -14.26 -0.45
N GLN A 65 8.39 -13.25 -0.45
CA GLN A 65 9.67 -13.29 0.26
C GLN A 65 9.68 -12.49 1.57
N ALA A 66 8.75 -11.54 1.71
CA ALA A 66 8.66 -10.68 2.88
C ALA A 66 8.58 -11.50 4.16
N THR A 67 9.51 -11.21 5.07
CA THR A 67 9.58 -11.86 6.37
C THR A 67 10.24 -10.96 7.39
N VAL A 68 9.90 -11.20 8.65
CA VAL A 68 10.58 -10.63 9.81
C VAL A 68 11.61 -11.63 10.32
N LYS A 69 12.83 -11.17 10.61
CA LYS A 69 13.86 -12.00 11.23
C LYS A 69 13.73 -11.94 12.74
N GLY A 70 13.37 -13.06 13.36
CA GLY A 70 13.19 -13.19 14.80
C GLY A 70 12.56 -14.55 15.13
N LYS A 71 12.78 -15.09 16.34
CA LYS A 71 12.05 -16.29 16.78
C LYS A 71 10.67 -15.85 17.27
N GLU A 72 9.62 -16.48 16.74
CA GLU A 72 8.22 -16.45 17.21
C GLU A 72 7.37 -15.20 16.87
N GLU A 73 7.87 -14.25 16.07
CA GLU A 73 7.06 -13.11 15.65
C GLU A 73 6.05 -13.47 14.54
N ARG A 74 4.78 -13.11 14.74
CA ARG A 74 3.72 -13.34 13.75
C ARG A 74 3.73 -12.25 12.69
N PHE A 75 3.86 -12.66 11.42
CA PHE A 75 3.87 -11.75 10.27
C PHE A 75 2.72 -12.06 9.33
N ALA A 76 1.97 -11.03 8.97
CA ALA A 76 0.85 -11.11 8.05
C ALA A 76 1.01 -10.09 6.92
N LEU A 77 0.44 -10.44 5.76
CA LEU A 77 0.35 -9.55 4.61
C LEU A 77 -1.08 -9.10 4.43
N VAL A 78 -1.27 -7.82 4.14
CA VAL A 78 -2.56 -7.31 3.68
C VAL A 78 -2.36 -6.70 2.30
N PHE A 79 -2.99 -7.31 1.30
CA PHE A 79 -2.87 -6.90 -0.09
C PHE A 79 -4.17 -6.23 -0.54
N ALA A 80 -4.08 -5.03 -1.13
CA ALA A 80 -5.22 -4.32 -1.68
C ALA A 80 -4.95 -4.00 -3.15
N ALA A 81 -5.69 -4.65 -4.04
CA ALA A 81 -5.74 -4.34 -5.46
C ALA A 81 -6.87 -3.34 -5.73
N ILE A 82 -6.56 -2.21 -6.37
CA ILE A 82 -7.45 -1.06 -6.56
C ILE A 82 -7.55 -0.77 -8.06
N GLY A 83 -8.73 -0.99 -8.64
CA GLY A 83 -9.02 -0.69 -10.04
C GLY A 83 -8.11 -1.40 -11.05
N ILE A 84 -7.50 -2.53 -10.70
CA ILE A 84 -6.55 -3.22 -11.58
C ILE A 84 -7.27 -4.02 -12.67
N SER A 85 -6.56 -4.37 -13.74
CA SER A 85 -7.13 -5.23 -14.79
C SER A 85 -7.47 -6.63 -14.25
N TYR A 86 -8.41 -7.32 -14.90
CA TYR A 86 -8.73 -8.71 -14.55
C TYR A 86 -7.50 -9.64 -14.68
N ASP A 87 -6.65 -9.37 -15.68
CA ASP A 87 -5.42 -10.13 -15.91
C ASP A 87 -4.41 -9.94 -14.78
N ASP A 88 -4.24 -8.71 -14.30
CA ASP A 88 -3.37 -8.41 -13.15
C ASP A 88 -3.93 -9.02 -11.86
N ALA A 89 -5.24 -8.90 -11.62
CA ALA A 89 -5.89 -9.53 -10.47
C ALA A 89 -5.68 -11.05 -10.48
N SER A 90 -5.89 -11.68 -11.64
CA SER A 90 -5.65 -13.10 -11.83
C SER A 90 -4.17 -13.48 -11.66
N PHE A 91 -3.24 -12.61 -12.09
CA PHE A 91 -1.81 -12.80 -11.87
C PHE A 91 -1.46 -12.84 -10.38
N PHE A 92 -1.99 -11.91 -9.57
CA PHE A 92 -1.75 -11.89 -8.13
C PHE A 92 -2.36 -13.09 -7.42
N MET A 93 -3.62 -13.43 -7.70
CA MET A 93 -4.28 -14.60 -7.10
C MET A 93 -3.52 -15.90 -7.38
N ARG A 94 -3.16 -16.15 -8.65
CA ARG A 94 -2.36 -17.32 -9.01
C ARG A 94 -0.99 -17.34 -8.32
N ASN A 95 -0.36 -16.19 -8.13
CA ASN A 95 0.92 -16.12 -7.40
C ASN A 95 0.74 -16.46 -5.92
N LEU A 96 -0.29 -15.92 -5.28
CA LEU A 96 -0.61 -16.19 -3.88
C LEU A 96 -0.90 -17.67 -3.63
N GLU A 97 -1.71 -18.29 -4.49
CA GLU A 97 -2.04 -19.72 -4.42
C GLU A 97 -0.82 -20.61 -4.64
N ARG A 98 -0.05 -20.37 -5.71
CA ARG A 98 1.09 -21.21 -6.09
C ARG A 98 2.22 -21.20 -5.05
N THR A 99 2.34 -20.11 -4.29
CA THR A 99 3.44 -19.92 -3.32
C THR A 99 3.06 -20.31 -1.90
N GLY A 100 1.79 -20.62 -1.63
CA GLY A 100 1.28 -20.83 -0.27
C GLY A 100 1.19 -19.54 0.56
N ALA A 101 1.56 -18.38 0.00
CA ALA A 101 1.51 -17.10 0.69
C ALA A 101 0.07 -16.69 1.06
N LEU A 102 -0.94 -17.30 0.43
CA LEU A 102 -2.35 -17.07 0.72
C LEU A 102 -2.70 -17.35 2.20
N GLU A 103 -2.06 -18.32 2.85
CA GLU A 103 -2.35 -18.69 4.25
C GLU A 103 -2.05 -17.55 5.25
N ARG A 104 -1.13 -16.65 4.89
CA ARG A 104 -0.73 -15.50 5.72
C ARG A 104 -1.13 -14.15 5.11
N THR A 105 -1.98 -14.15 4.09
CA THR A 105 -2.35 -12.95 3.35
C THR A 105 -3.86 -12.72 3.38
N VAL A 106 -4.28 -11.51 3.78
CA VAL A 106 -5.63 -11.02 3.55
C VAL A 106 -5.62 -10.19 2.27
N ALA A 107 -6.42 -10.57 1.27
CA ALA A 107 -6.45 -9.89 -0.02
C ALA A 107 -7.81 -9.21 -0.27
N PHE A 108 -7.78 -7.93 -0.57
CA PHE A 108 -8.92 -7.14 -1.06
C PHE A 108 -8.70 -6.85 -2.53
N ILE A 109 -9.54 -7.41 -3.41
CA ILE A 109 -9.38 -7.29 -4.86
C ILE A 109 -10.53 -6.46 -5.41
N ASN A 110 -10.20 -5.29 -5.95
CA ASN A 110 -11.09 -4.43 -6.72
C ASN A 110 -10.51 -4.25 -8.12
N THR A 111 -11.34 -4.51 -9.13
CA THR A 111 -10.99 -4.52 -10.55
C THR A 111 -11.43 -3.24 -11.26
N ALA A 112 -10.90 -3.01 -12.46
CA ALA A 112 -11.23 -1.85 -13.29
C ALA A 112 -12.70 -1.80 -13.74
N SER A 113 -13.42 -2.92 -13.71
CA SER A 113 -14.86 -2.99 -13.99
C SER A 113 -15.74 -2.64 -12.78
N ASP A 114 -15.16 -2.65 -11.58
CA ASP A 114 -15.93 -2.43 -10.36
C ASP A 114 -16.22 -0.93 -10.13
N PRO A 115 -17.29 -0.61 -9.38
CA PRO A 115 -17.70 0.76 -9.10
C PRO A 115 -16.58 1.61 -8.48
N VAL A 116 -16.56 2.89 -8.87
CA VAL A 116 -15.58 3.88 -8.40
C VAL A 116 -15.58 4.01 -6.88
N ILE A 117 -16.75 3.95 -6.24
CA ILE A 117 -16.86 4.06 -4.78
C ILE A 117 -16.19 2.90 -4.02
N GLU A 118 -16.15 1.71 -4.63
CA GLU A 118 -15.45 0.56 -4.06
C GLU A 118 -13.94 0.76 -4.09
N ARG A 119 -13.39 1.42 -5.12
CA ARG A 119 -11.96 1.79 -5.17
C ARG A 119 -11.56 2.68 -4.01
N ILE A 120 -12.44 3.62 -3.63
CA ILE A 120 -12.22 4.52 -2.48
C ILE A 120 -12.27 3.76 -1.15
N SER A 121 -13.13 2.76 -1.05
CA SER A 121 -13.35 2.00 0.18
C SER A 121 -12.31 0.88 0.39
N THR A 122 -11.78 0.31 -0.69
CA THR A 122 -10.84 -0.82 -0.69
C THR A 122 -9.58 -0.60 0.17
N PRO A 123 -8.81 0.50 0.03
CA PRO A 123 -7.64 0.72 0.88
C PRO A 123 -8.02 0.94 2.35
N ARG A 124 -9.17 1.57 2.61
CA ARG A 124 -9.68 1.78 3.98
C ARG A 124 -10.03 0.45 4.66
N LEU A 125 -10.65 -0.48 3.94
CA LEU A 125 -10.92 -1.84 4.39
C LEU A 125 -9.61 -2.60 4.69
N ALA A 126 -8.65 -2.53 3.77
CA ALA A 126 -7.35 -3.16 3.93
C ALA A 126 -6.59 -2.63 5.16
N LEU A 127 -6.54 -1.31 5.35
CA LEU A 127 -5.87 -0.70 6.49
C LEU A 127 -6.57 -1.05 7.81
N THR A 128 -7.90 -1.16 7.82
CA THR A 128 -8.66 -1.56 9.00
C THR A 128 -8.39 -3.00 9.40
N ALA A 129 -8.30 -3.91 8.42
CA ALA A 129 -7.86 -5.28 8.67
C ALA A 129 -6.42 -5.32 9.19
N ALA A 130 -5.52 -4.52 8.61
CA ALA A 130 -4.13 -4.43 9.05
C ALA A 130 -3.99 -3.93 10.49
N GLU A 131 -4.72 -2.89 10.86
CA GLU A 131 -4.74 -2.36 12.23
C GLU A 131 -5.32 -3.36 13.22
N TYR A 132 -6.39 -4.07 12.87
CA TYR A 132 -6.92 -5.12 13.72
C TYR A 132 -5.86 -6.23 13.96
N LEU A 133 -5.22 -6.72 12.90
CA LEU A 133 -4.17 -7.73 13.00
C LEU A 133 -2.96 -7.22 13.82
N ALA A 134 -2.57 -5.96 13.64
CA ALA A 134 -1.44 -5.40 14.36
C ALA A 134 -1.75 -5.12 15.83
N TRP A 135 -2.85 -4.42 16.12
CA TRP A 135 -3.11 -3.85 17.45
C TRP A 135 -3.92 -4.74 18.37
N LYS A 136 -4.75 -5.64 17.82
CA LYS A 136 -5.54 -6.62 18.59
C LYS A 136 -4.88 -7.98 18.59
N GLN A 137 -4.29 -8.38 17.46
CA GLN A 137 -3.66 -9.69 17.31
C GLN A 137 -2.13 -9.64 17.43
N ASN A 138 -1.52 -8.51 17.79
CA ASN A 138 -0.07 -8.38 18.00
C ASN A 138 0.76 -8.96 16.84
N MET A 139 0.36 -8.69 15.59
CA MET A 139 1.08 -9.13 14.40
C MET A 139 1.87 -7.98 13.77
N HIS A 140 2.98 -8.31 13.12
CA HIS A 140 3.63 -7.38 12.20
C HIS A 140 2.96 -7.51 10.84
N VAL A 141 2.42 -6.40 10.35
CA VAL A 141 1.63 -6.38 9.12
C VAL A 141 2.35 -5.53 8.07
N LEU A 142 2.56 -6.13 6.90
CA LEU A 142 2.95 -5.40 5.70
C LEU A 142 1.73 -5.22 4.80
N VAL A 143 1.33 -3.97 4.60
CA VAL A 143 0.21 -3.57 3.75
C VAL A 143 0.74 -3.13 2.39
N ILE A 144 0.20 -3.71 1.33
CA ILE A 144 0.57 -3.42 -0.05
C ILE A 144 -0.68 -2.88 -0.75
N LEU A 145 -0.62 -1.65 -1.24
CA LEU A 145 -1.73 -0.99 -1.93
C LEU A 145 -1.35 -0.75 -3.40
N THR A 146 -2.04 -1.37 -4.35
CA THR A 146 -1.74 -1.22 -5.79
C THR A 146 -3.02 -1.16 -6.63
N ASP A 147 -3.27 -0.19 -7.50
CA ASP A 147 -2.45 0.97 -7.84
C ASP A 147 -3.08 2.25 -7.25
N MET A 148 -2.29 3.04 -6.52
CA MET A 148 -2.73 4.31 -5.94
C MET A 148 -3.08 5.37 -6.99
N THR A 149 -2.62 5.21 -8.22
CA THR A 149 -3.02 6.04 -9.36
C THR A 149 -4.50 5.83 -9.67
N ASN A 150 -4.95 4.57 -9.71
CA ASN A 150 -6.36 4.24 -9.91
C ASN A 150 -7.23 4.76 -8.76
N TYR A 151 -6.69 4.76 -7.53
CA TYR A 151 -7.35 5.41 -6.39
C TYR A 151 -7.51 6.92 -6.62
N CYS A 152 -6.44 7.61 -7.03
CA CYS A 152 -6.49 9.05 -7.27
C CYS A 152 -7.40 9.41 -8.45
N GLU A 153 -7.44 8.59 -9.51
CA GLU A 153 -8.40 8.73 -10.61
C GLU A 153 -9.84 8.55 -10.13
N ALA A 154 -10.09 7.56 -9.29
CA ALA A 154 -11.41 7.36 -8.69
C ALA A 154 -11.83 8.56 -7.83
N LEU A 155 -10.88 9.14 -7.08
CA LEU A 155 -11.12 10.33 -6.27
C LEU A 155 -11.43 11.55 -7.14
N ARG A 156 -10.72 11.70 -8.26
CA ARG A 156 -10.95 12.74 -9.26
C ARG A 156 -12.32 12.61 -9.93
N GLU A 157 -12.71 11.39 -10.28
CA GLU A 157 -14.02 11.10 -10.87
C GLU A 157 -15.14 11.42 -9.89
N LEU A 158 -15.02 10.99 -8.62
CA LEU A 158 -15.99 11.29 -7.57
C LEU A 158 -16.12 12.80 -7.32
N SER A 159 -15.01 13.51 -7.27
CA SER A 159 -14.97 14.97 -7.12
C SER A 159 -15.70 15.66 -8.29
N SER A 160 -15.48 15.17 -9.51
CA SER A 160 -16.15 15.67 -10.72
C SER A 160 -17.66 15.41 -10.70
N MET A 161 -18.09 14.21 -10.27
CA MET A 161 -19.52 13.87 -10.11
C MET A 161 -20.23 14.75 -9.07
N ARG A 162 -19.48 15.28 -8.10
CA ARG A 162 -19.96 16.21 -7.07
C ARG A 162 -19.88 17.68 -7.48
N GLU A 163 -19.44 17.96 -8.70
CA GLU A 163 -19.24 19.32 -9.21
C GLU A 163 -18.29 20.17 -8.33
N GLU A 164 -17.33 19.52 -7.68
CA GLU A 164 -16.30 20.20 -6.90
C GLU A 164 -15.31 20.93 -7.83
N ILE A 165 -14.76 22.05 -7.36
CA ILE A 165 -13.78 22.82 -8.15
C ILE A 165 -12.45 22.05 -8.20
N PRO A 166 -11.95 21.70 -9.40
CA PRO A 166 -10.68 21.00 -9.53
C PRO A 166 -9.49 21.90 -9.17
N SER A 167 -8.42 21.28 -8.68
CA SER A 167 -7.15 21.95 -8.36
C SER A 167 -6.08 21.60 -9.41
N ARG A 168 -4.83 21.39 -8.99
CA ARG A 168 -3.68 21.09 -9.86
C ARG A 168 -3.93 19.83 -10.70
N ARG A 169 -3.74 19.97 -12.02
CA ARG A 169 -3.96 18.92 -13.05
C ARG A 169 -5.31 18.20 -12.94
N GLY A 170 -6.35 18.86 -12.44
CA GLY A 170 -7.71 18.31 -12.41
C GLY A 170 -8.04 17.44 -11.19
N TYR A 171 -7.12 17.23 -10.25
CA TYR A 171 -7.39 16.47 -9.02
C TYR A 171 -8.04 17.35 -7.93
N PRO A 172 -8.76 16.75 -6.96
CA PRO A 172 -9.37 17.49 -5.87
C PRO A 172 -8.31 18.16 -4.98
N GLY A 173 -8.64 19.35 -4.46
CA GLY A 173 -7.74 20.12 -3.59
C GLY A 173 -7.38 19.41 -2.27
N TYR A 174 -8.21 18.46 -1.82
CA TYR A 174 -7.99 17.67 -0.60
C TYR A 174 -7.25 16.35 -0.83
N MET A 175 -6.76 16.07 -2.04
CA MET A 175 -6.07 14.81 -2.36
C MET A 175 -4.89 14.52 -1.41
N TYR A 176 -4.14 15.55 -1.02
CA TYR A 176 -3.06 15.41 -0.01
C TYR A 176 -3.61 14.87 1.31
N THR A 177 -4.65 15.50 1.84
CA THR A 177 -5.25 15.13 3.13
C THR A 177 -5.85 13.74 3.08
N ASP A 178 -6.51 13.39 1.98
CA ASP A 178 -7.13 12.07 1.80
C ASP A 178 -6.08 10.94 1.71
N LEU A 179 -4.98 11.15 0.98
CA LEU A 179 -3.84 10.22 0.98
C LEU A 179 -3.18 10.14 2.36
N ALA A 180 -3.03 11.28 3.06
CA ALA A 180 -2.44 11.32 4.40
C ALA A 180 -3.27 10.54 5.42
N MET A 181 -4.61 10.62 5.36
CA MET A 181 -5.50 9.82 6.20
C MET A 181 -5.27 8.31 6.04
N MET A 182 -4.81 7.84 4.89
CA MET A 182 -4.46 6.43 4.67
C MET A 182 -3.02 6.13 5.08
N TYR A 183 -2.04 6.88 4.60
CA TYR A 183 -0.63 6.57 4.82
C TYR A 183 -0.18 6.79 6.26
N GLU A 184 -0.78 7.73 6.99
CA GLU A 184 -0.48 7.96 8.42
C GLU A 184 -1.08 6.90 9.35
N ARG A 185 -1.75 5.87 8.82
CA ARG A 185 -2.14 4.68 9.60
C ARG A 185 -0.96 3.70 9.79
N ALA A 186 0.15 3.90 9.06
CA ALA A 186 1.40 3.21 9.34
C ALA A 186 2.01 3.64 10.67
N GLY A 187 2.68 2.72 11.35
CA GLY A 187 3.48 3.06 12.52
C GLY A 187 3.68 1.90 13.49
N ARG A 188 4.20 2.28 14.66
CA ARG A 188 4.32 1.45 15.87
C ARG A 188 3.74 2.22 17.04
N ILE A 189 3.11 1.52 17.98
CA ILE A 189 2.43 2.14 19.13
C ILE A 189 3.09 1.64 20.42
N LEU A 190 3.39 2.56 21.33
CA LEU A 190 3.94 2.25 22.65
C LEU A 190 3.01 1.28 23.39
N GLY A 191 3.58 0.17 23.88
CA GLY A 191 2.83 -0.87 24.58
C GLY A 191 2.09 -1.85 23.64
N LYS A 192 2.31 -1.77 22.33
CA LYS A 192 1.86 -2.76 21.34
C LYS A 192 3.06 -3.44 20.70
N GLU A 193 3.00 -4.75 20.56
CA GLU A 193 4.06 -5.54 19.91
C GLU A 193 3.95 -5.49 18.38
N GLY A 194 2.72 -5.49 17.86
CA GLY A 194 2.48 -5.42 16.42
C GLY A 194 2.90 -4.10 15.78
N SER A 195 2.88 -4.07 14.45
CA SER A 195 3.24 -2.89 13.67
C SER A 195 2.52 -2.88 12.33
N VAL A 196 2.19 -1.70 11.80
CA VAL A 196 1.62 -1.55 10.45
C VAL A 196 2.64 -0.85 9.57
N THR A 197 3.12 -1.55 8.55
CA THR A 197 4.03 -1.00 7.52
C THR A 197 3.26 -0.89 6.22
N ILE A 198 3.39 0.22 5.49
CA ILE A 198 2.63 0.45 4.25
C ILE A 198 3.60 0.63 3.08
N THR A 199 3.39 -0.13 2.01
CA THR A 199 4.06 0.02 0.72
C THR A 199 3.01 0.33 -0.35
N PRO A 200 2.71 1.62 -0.59
CA PRO A 200 1.86 2.01 -1.70
C PRO A 200 2.63 1.88 -3.02
N ILE A 201 1.97 1.34 -4.03
CA ILE A 201 2.49 1.29 -5.40
C ILE A 201 1.67 2.23 -6.24
N LEU A 202 2.36 3.07 -7.01
CA LEU A 202 1.74 3.99 -7.94
C LEU A 202 2.42 3.97 -9.31
N THR A 203 1.63 4.02 -10.37
CA THR A 203 2.08 4.24 -11.74
C THR A 203 2.08 5.73 -12.08
N MET A 204 3.27 6.32 -12.20
CA MET A 204 3.45 7.72 -12.57
C MET A 204 2.91 7.97 -14.00
N PRO A 205 1.94 8.90 -14.18
CA PRO A 205 1.51 9.31 -15.51
C PRO A 205 2.69 9.90 -16.29
N ASP A 206 2.90 9.44 -17.53
CA ASP A 206 4.01 9.85 -18.42
C ASP A 206 5.42 9.72 -17.81
N ASP A 207 5.59 8.84 -16.81
CA ASP A 207 6.82 8.74 -15.99
C ASP A 207 7.23 10.07 -15.32
N ASP A 208 6.29 11.01 -15.18
CA ASP A 208 6.53 12.34 -14.60
C ASP A 208 6.45 12.27 -13.06
N ILE A 209 7.61 12.27 -12.41
CA ILE A 209 7.72 12.29 -10.95
C ILE A 209 7.16 13.59 -10.34
N THR A 210 7.01 14.66 -11.13
CA THR A 210 6.40 15.93 -10.69
C THR A 210 4.89 15.93 -10.84
N HIS A 211 4.28 14.82 -11.29
CA HIS A 211 2.84 14.68 -11.33
C HIS A 211 2.26 14.74 -9.90
N PRO A 212 1.06 15.34 -9.66
CA PRO A 212 0.49 15.47 -8.31
C PRO A 212 0.44 14.18 -7.49
N ILE A 213 0.21 13.03 -8.13
CA ILE A 213 0.15 11.72 -7.46
C ILE A 213 1.51 11.36 -6.80
N PRO A 214 2.61 11.15 -7.55
CA PRO A 214 3.92 10.88 -6.94
C PRO A 214 4.42 12.02 -6.05
N ASP A 215 4.17 13.28 -6.44
CA ASP A 215 4.58 14.46 -5.67
C ASP A 215 3.96 14.44 -4.27
N LEU A 216 2.63 14.37 -4.17
CA LEU A 216 1.94 14.35 -2.87
C LEU A 216 2.24 13.08 -2.07
N THR A 217 2.32 11.92 -2.71
CA THR A 217 2.73 10.69 -2.01
C THR A 217 4.14 10.82 -1.44
N GLY A 218 5.08 11.38 -2.19
CA GLY A 218 6.46 11.62 -1.73
C GLY A 218 6.54 12.61 -0.57
N TYR A 219 5.66 13.62 -0.51
CA TYR A 219 5.57 14.55 0.63
C TYR A 219 5.06 13.90 1.91
N ILE A 220 4.23 12.86 1.80
CA ILE A 220 3.64 12.18 2.95
C ILE A 220 4.55 11.05 3.42
N THR A 221 5.12 10.28 2.50
CA THR A 221 5.86 9.04 2.77
C THR A 221 7.33 9.28 3.10
N GLU A 222 8.00 8.25 3.63
CA GLU A 222 9.36 8.35 4.20
C GLU A 222 10.40 7.83 3.19
N GLY A 223 10.44 8.46 2.02
CA GLY A 223 11.27 8.08 0.87
C GLY A 223 10.45 7.44 -0.26
N GLN A 224 11.13 6.92 -1.29
CA GLN A 224 10.48 6.23 -2.40
C GLN A 224 11.46 5.34 -3.16
N ILE A 225 10.97 4.21 -3.65
CA ILE A 225 11.69 3.34 -4.59
C ILE A 225 11.20 3.66 -6.00
N VAL A 226 12.09 4.07 -6.89
CA VAL A 226 11.72 4.43 -8.27
C VAL A 226 12.16 3.34 -9.25
N LEU A 227 11.22 2.79 -10.00
CA LEU A 227 11.50 1.86 -11.09
C LEU A 227 11.94 2.62 -12.33
N SER A 228 13.13 2.31 -12.83
CA SER A 228 13.69 3.00 -13.99
C SER A 228 13.37 2.27 -15.29
N ARG A 229 12.70 2.97 -16.21
CA ARG A 229 12.51 2.47 -17.60
C ARG A 229 13.83 2.22 -18.32
N ASN A 230 14.89 2.96 -17.98
CA ASN A 230 16.21 2.76 -18.56
C ASN A 230 16.87 1.45 -18.08
N LEU A 231 16.59 1.01 -16.85
CA LEU A 231 17.06 -0.27 -16.34
C LEU A 231 16.25 -1.42 -16.94
N GLU A 232 14.93 -1.27 -17.02
CA GLU A 232 14.05 -2.27 -17.65
C GLU A 232 14.45 -2.52 -19.13
N ARG A 233 14.75 -1.47 -19.89
CA ARG A 233 15.23 -1.60 -21.28
C ARG A 233 16.57 -2.33 -21.41
N LYS A 234 17.36 -2.37 -20.33
CA LYS A 234 18.61 -3.14 -20.24
C LYS A 234 18.38 -4.57 -19.74
N GLY A 235 17.13 -4.95 -19.42
CA GLY A 235 16.77 -6.26 -18.89
C GLY A 235 17.17 -6.47 -17.42
N ILE A 236 17.25 -5.38 -16.64
CA ILE A 236 17.61 -5.38 -15.21
C ILE A 236 16.35 -5.22 -14.36
#